data_AF-A0A8I0C7U7-F1
#
_entry.id   AF-A0A8I0C7U7-F1
#
_cell.length_a   1.000
_cell.length_b   1.000
_cell.length_c   1.000
_cell.angle_alpha   90.00
_cell.angle_beta   90.00
_cell.angle_gamma   90.00
#
_symmetry.space_group_name_H-M   'P 1'
#
loop_
_entity.id
_entity.type
_entity.pdbx_description
1 polymer ?
#
loop_
_entity_poly.entity_id
_entity_poly.type
_entity_poly.pdbx_seq_one_letter_code
_entity_poly.pdbx_strand_id
1 'polypeptide(L)'
;MNDGWTHHGKVRARESEAGLEVVVDGLTTQAKYYKPLIYEFFRKAWRGSRPAWGEYAVEIGMEYVGDPPWLDLDNLAKAILDAIKGYVFHDDAQVARLLVERRAGERERIVILVRKMSEAGFDAASAGASSRLRRPLQT
;
A
#
# COMPACT_ATOMS: atom_id res chain seq x y z
N MET A 1 -22.90 -5.66 8.95
CA MET A 1 -21.67 -6.48 8.96
C MET A 1 -20.52 -5.49 8.85
N ASN A 2 -19.60 -5.44 9.81
CA ASN A 2 -18.41 -4.61 9.63
C ASN A 2 -17.56 -5.29 8.55
N ASP A 3 -17.24 -4.58 7.47
CA ASP A 3 -16.44 -5.04 6.32
C ASP A 3 -14.96 -5.35 6.69
N GLY A 4 -14.69 -5.77 7.94
CA GLY A 4 -13.36 -6.08 8.48
C GLY A 4 -12.50 -4.85 8.80
N TRP A 5 -13.00 -3.64 8.58
CA TRP A 5 -12.23 -2.42 8.75
C TRP A 5 -12.13 -1.95 10.20
N THR A 6 -10.89 -1.78 10.67
CA THR A 6 -10.57 -0.99 11.86
C THR A 6 -10.31 0.45 11.44
N HIS A 7 -10.95 1.42 12.11
CA HIS A 7 -10.83 2.85 11.78
C HIS A 7 -10.28 3.64 12.98
N HIS A 8 -9.41 4.61 12.71
CA HIS A 8 -9.01 5.65 13.69
C HIS A 8 -8.55 6.91 12.96
N GLY A 9 -9.31 8.00 13.14
CA GLY A 9 -9.08 9.26 12.43
C GLY A 9 -9.20 9.10 10.91
N LYS A 10 -8.15 9.50 10.18
CA LYS A 10 -8.06 9.38 8.71
C LYS A 10 -7.58 8.01 8.23
N VAL A 11 -7.19 7.12 9.15
CA VAL A 11 -6.58 5.84 8.81
C VAL A 11 -7.58 4.72 9.05
N ARG A 12 -7.68 3.80 8.09
CA ARG A 12 -8.39 2.54 8.26
C ARG A 12 -7.56 1.39 7.72
N ALA A 13 -7.70 0.23 8.32
CA ALA A 13 -7.05 -0.97 7.83
C ALA A 13 -7.95 -2.20 7.97
N ARG A 14 -7.73 -3.19 7.11
CA ARG A 14 -8.36 -4.51 7.20
C ARG A 14 -7.39 -5.60 6.74
N GLU A 15 -7.67 -6.81 7.17
CA GLU A 15 -7.05 -8.01 6.61
C GLU A 15 -7.99 -8.67 5.62
N SER A 16 -7.41 -9.18 4.54
CA SER A 16 -8.10 -9.93 3.50
C SER A 16 -7.19 -11.05 3.00
N GLU A 17 -7.73 -11.90 2.13
CA GLU A 17 -6.92 -12.92 1.43
C GLU A 17 -5.78 -12.29 0.60
N ALA A 18 -5.98 -11.06 0.12
CA ALA A 18 -4.98 -10.29 -0.60
C ALA A 18 -3.93 -9.64 0.32
N GLY A 19 -3.98 -9.83 1.64
CA GLY A 19 -3.05 -9.26 2.61
C GLY A 19 -3.63 -8.13 3.46
N LEU A 20 -2.74 -7.33 4.06
CA LEU A 20 -3.09 -6.18 4.89
C LEU A 20 -3.28 -4.95 3.99
N GLU A 21 -4.48 -4.39 4.02
CA GLU A 21 -4.82 -3.16 3.32
C GLU A 21 -4.94 -2.02 4.33
N VAL A 22 -4.20 -0.92 4.10
CA VAL A 22 -4.26 0.31 4.89
C VAL A 22 -4.62 1.46 3.96
N VAL A 23 -5.60 2.25 4.34
CA VAL A 23 -6.05 3.44 3.60
C VAL A 23 -5.95 4.66 4.48
N VAL A 24 -5.36 5.72 3.95
CA VAL A 24 -5.34 7.05 4.57
C VAL A 24 -6.14 8.00 3.69
N ASP A 25 -7.25 8.51 4.22
CA ASP A 25 -8.12 9.43 3.48
C ASP A 25 -7.53 10.86 3.48
N GLY A 26 -7.51 11.47 2.30
CA GLY A 26 -6.96 12.80 2.01
C GLY A 26 -5.48 12.77 1.60
N LEU A 27 -5.08 13.72 0.74
CA LEU A 27 -3.70 13.94 0.36
C LEU A 27 -3.11 15.18 1.06
N THR A 28 -1.79 15.16 1.17
CA THR A 28 -0.97 16.31 1.54
C THR A 28 0.34 16.24 0.77
N THR A 29 0.93 17.41 0.49
CA THR A 29 2.26 17.53 -0.12
C THR A 29 3.40 17.23 0.87
N GLN A 30 3.09 17.07 2.15
CA GLN A 30 4.09 16.79 3.19
C GLN A 30 4.15 15.29 3.51
N ALA A 31 5.06 14.56 2.87
CA ALA A 31 5.25 13.11 3.09
C ALA A 31 5.40 12.73 4.59
N LYS A 32 6.10 13.57 5.37
CA LYS A 32 6.34 13.35 6.80
C LYS A 32 5.06 13.32 7.65
N TYR A 33 3.95 13.86 7.15
CA TYR A 33 2.65 13.86 7.83
C TYR A 33 2.06 12.46 7.99
N TYR A 34 2.32 11.55 7.05
CA TYR A 34 1.71 10.21 7.06
C TYR A 34 2.28 9.31 8.17
N LYS A 35 3.56 9.47 8.49
CA LYS A 35 4.25 8.65 9.51
C LYS A 35 3.57 8.67 10.88
N PRO A 36 3.36 9.83 11.53
CA PRO A 36 2.73 9.86 12.85
C PRO A 36 1.27 9.39 12.84
N LEU A 37 0.52 9.62 11.75
CA LEU A 37 -0.87 9.16 11.62
C LEU A 37 -0.97 7.63 11.61
N ILE A 38 -0.19 7.00 10.74
CA ILE A 38 -0.19 5.54 10.60
C ILE A 38 0.39 4.88 11.86
N TYR A 39 1.48 5.45 12.40
CA TYR A 39 2.06 4.97 13.66
C TYR A 39 1.04 5.01 14.81
N GLU A 40 0.31 6.10 14.96
CA GLU A 40 -0.73 6.21 16.00
C GLU A 40 -1.84 5.17 15.79
N PHE A 41 -2.30 4.99 14.55
CA PHE A 41 -3.30 3.97 14.21
C PHE A 41 -2.85 2.57 14.64
N PHE A 42 -1.65 2.15 14.24
CA PHE A 42 -1.16 0.81 14.58
C PHE A 42 -0.93 0.64 16.08
N ARG A 43 -0.46 1.69 16.76
CA ARG A 43 -0.25 1.65 18.20
C ARG A 43 -1.56 1.59 18.99
N LYS A 44 -2.55 2.41 18.64
CA LYS A 44 -3.75 2.62 19.47
C LYS A 44 -4.94 1.77 19.05
N ALA A 45 -5.14 1.57 17.74
CA ALA A 45 -6.36 0.98 17.20
C ALA A 45 -6.16 -0.43 16.65
N TRP A 46 -5.05 -0.70 15.96
CA TRP A 46 -4.86 -1.99 15.29
C TRP A 46 -4.71 -3.16 16.28
N ARG A 47 -5.47 -4.23 16.05
CA ARG A 47 -5.44 -5.48 16.85
C ARG A 47 -5.37 -6.74 15.98
N GLY A 48 -5.15 -6.57 14.68
CA GLY A 48 -4.98 -7.67 13.73
C GLY A 48 -3.60 -8.32 13.83
N SER A 49 -3.05 -8.75 12.70
CA SER A 49 -1.75 -9.39 12.62
C SER A 49 -0.64 -8.56 13.25
N ARG A 50 0.34 -9.30 13.75
CA ARG A 50 1.59 -8.80 14.31
C ARG A 50 2.73 -9.02 13.32
N PRO A 51 3.86 -8.30 13.50
CA PRO A 51 5.03 -8.51 12.67
C PRO A 51 5.47 -9.97 12.63
N ALA A 52 5.86 -10.43 11.44
CA ALA A 52 6.41 -11.76 11.24
C ALA A 52 7.62 -11.74 10.29
N TRP A 53 8.51 -12.72 10.45
CA TRP A 53 9.60 -12.98 9.52
C TRP A 53 9.11 -13.47 8.15
N GLY A 54 9.88 -13.20 7.10
CA GLY A 54 9.60 -13.52 5.70
C GLY A 54 9.77 -12.32 4.78
N GLU A 55 9.61 -12.54 3.48
CA GLU A 55 9.65 -11.49 2.45
C GLU A 55 8.27 -10.90 2.22
N TYR A 56 8.22 -9.60 1.93
CA TYR A 56 6.98 -8.86 1.70
C TYR A 56 7.03 -8.08 0.38
N ALA A 57 5.87 -8.02 -0.27
CA ALA A 57 5.57 -7.06 -1.32
C ALA A 57 4.72 -5.92 -0.73
N VAL A 58 5.15 -4.69 -0.98
CA VAL A 58 4.46 -3.46 -0.55
C VAL A 58 4.09 -2.66 -1.79
N GLU A 59 2.80 -2.34 -1.91
CA GLU A 59 2.28 -1.47 -2.97
C GLU A 59 1.70 -0.21 -2.33
N ILE A 60 2.12 0.95 -2.83
CA ILE A 60 1.69 2.27 -2.35
C ILE A 60 1.10 3.03 -3.54
N GLY A 61 -0.22 3.18 -3.52
CA GLY A 61 -0.96 3.97 -4.49
C GLY A 61 -1.31 5.34 -3.92
N MET A 62 -0.80 6.41 -4.54
CA MET A 62 -1.25 7.77 -4.29
C MET A 62 -2.39 8.11 -5.25
N GLU A 63 -3.62 8.08 -4.75
CA GLU A 63 -4.81 8.43 -5.52
C GLU A 63 -5.09 9.93 -5.42
N TYR A 64 -5.14 10.60 -6.58
CA TYR A 64 -5.42 12.03 -6.69
C TYR A 64 -6.65 12.29 -7.57
N VAL A 65 -7.28 13.44 -7.35
CA VAL A 65 -8.40 13.95 -8.17
C VAL A 65 -7.92 15.21 -8.89
N GLY A 66 -8.15 15.31 -10.20
CA GLY A 66 -7.67 16.43 -11.00
C GLY A 66 -6.19 16.28 -11.32
N ASP A 67 -5.39 17.30 -10.99
CA ASP A 67 -3.95 17.31 -11.25
C ASP A 67 -3.16 16.64 -10.09
N PRO A 68 -2.11 15.86 -10.40
CA PRO A 68 -1.33 15.20 -9.36
C PRO A 68 -0.57 16.23 -8.52
N PRO A 69 -0.60 16.14 -7.18
CA PRO A 69 0.16 17.04 -6.33
C PRO A 69 1.68 16.86 -6.54
N TRP A 70 2.41 17.93 -6.26
CA TRP A 70 3.87 17.89 -6.20
C TRP A 70 4.31 17.26 -4.88
N LEU A 71 4.40 15.92 -4.90
CA LEU A 71 4.83 15.08 -3.78
C LEU A 71 5.79 14.01 -4.29
N ASP A 72 7.01 13.98 -3.78
CA ASP A 72 7.98 12.97 -4.21
C ASP A 72 7.57 11.58 -3.72
N LEU A 73 7.50 10.62 -4.66
CA LEU A 73 7.05 9.26 -4.35
C LEU A 73 8.02 8.51 -3.45
N ASP A 74 9.32 8.76 -3.58
CA ASP A 74 10.35 8.18 -2.70
C ASP A 74 10.22 8.69 -1.27
N ASN A 75 9.96 9.99 -1.07
CA ASN A 75 9.71 10.57 0.25
C ASN A 75 8.43 10.01 0.87
N LEU A 76 7.36 9.88 0.07
CA LEU A 76 6.13 9.21 0.50
C LEU A 76 6.42 7.76 0.91
N ALA A 77 7.05 6.97 0.04
CA ALA A 77 7.34 5.57 0.28
C ALA A 77 8.18 5.37 1.55
N LYS A 78 9.23 6.18 1.73
CA LYS A 78 10.06 6.18 2.94
C LYS A 78 9.23 6.44 4.19
N ALA A 79 8.35 7.45 4.16
CA ALA A 79 7.49 7.78 5.30
C ALA A 79 6.49 6.66 5.63
N ILE A 80 5.94 6.00 4.61
CA ILE A 80 5.01 4.87 4.79
C ILE A 80 5.74 3.65 5.35
N LEU A 81 6.86 3.24 4.76
CA LEU A 81 7.65 2.08 5.22
C LEU A 81 8.08 2.25 6.69
N ASP A 82 8.58 3.42 7.04
CA ASP A 82 8.94 3.78 8.41
C ASP A 82 7.76 3.66 9.39
N ALA A 83 6.52 3.91 8.93
CA ALA A 83 5.33 3.94 9.77
C ALA A 83 4.74 2.56 10.03
N ILE A 84 4.88 1.65 9.06
CA ILE A 84 4.38 0.28 9.15
C ILE A 84 5.44 -0.70 9.68
N LYS A 85 6.72 -0.32 9.64
CA LYS A 85 7.83 -1.06 10.26
C LYS A 85 7.57 -1.26 11.75
N GLY A 86 7.86 -2.47 12.24
CA GLY A 86 7.61 -2.88 13.62
C GLY A 86 6.15 -3.22 13.93
N TYR A 87 5.23 -3.01 12.97
CA TYR A 87 3.81 -3.39 13.09
C TYR A 87 3.38 -4.44 12.07
N VAL A 88 3.87 -4.34 10.83
CA VAL A 88 3.54 -5.28 9.74
C VAL A 88 4.67 -6.29 9.49
N PHE A 89 5.91 -5.82 9.55
CA PHE A 89 7.14 -6.63 9.47
C PHE A 89 8.16 -6.06 10.47
N HIS A 90 9.19 -6.84 10.83
CA HIS A 90 10.20 -6.41 11.81
C HIS A 90 11.13 -5.33 11.24
N ASP A 91 11.55 -5.49 9.99
CA ASP A 91 12.51 -4.60 9.34
C ASP A 91 12.18 -4.35 7.86
N ASP A 92 12.52 -3.17 7.34
CA ASP A 92 12.34 -2.79 5.95
C ASP A 92 13.21 -3.61 4.98
N ALA A 93 14.29 -4.24 5.47
CA ALA A 93 15.03 -5.25 4.72
C ALA A 93 14.18 -6.48 4.33
N GLN A 94 13.02 -6.68 4.98
CA GLN A 94 12.07 -7.74 4.62
C GLN A 94 11.21 -7.39 3.39
N VAL A 95 11.26 -6.16 2.89
CA VAL A 95 10.52 -5.75 1.68
C VAL A 95 11.31 -6.14 0.44
N ALA A 96 10.90 -7.22 -0.21
CA ALA A 96 11.53 -7.73 -1.43
C ALA A 96 10.97 -7.08 -2.71
N ARG A 97 9.73 -6.56 -2.67
CA ARG A 97 9.12 -5.81 -3.78
C ARG A 97 8.44 -4.54 -3.27
N LEU A 98 8.76 -3.42 -3.90
CA LEU A 98 8.14 -2.14 -3.63
C LEU A 98 7.61 -1.54 -4.93
N LEU A 99 6.30 -1.29 -4.99
CA LEU A 99 5.66 -0.50 -6.05
C LEU A 99 5.14 0.79 -5.44
N VAL A 100 5.48 1.91 -6.05
CA VAL A 100 4.97 3.23 -5.64
C VAL A 100 4.52 3.95 -6.88
N GLU A 101 3.25 4.32 -6.94
CA GLU A 101 2.66 4.94 -8.12
C GLU A 101 1.73 6.08 -7.75
N ARG A 102 1.61 7.03 -8.68
CA ARG A 102 0.50 7.98 -8.71
C ARG A 102 -0.55 7.42 -9.64
N ARG A 103 -1.81 7.47 -9.23
CA ARG A 103 -2.93 7.08 -10.09
C ARG A 103 -4.11 8.02 -9.89
N ALA A 104 -4.84 8.29 -10.97
CA ALA A 104 -6.10 9.00 -10.85
C ALA A 104 -7.10 8.13 -10.06
N GLY A 105 -7.83 8.73 -9.13
CA GLY A 105 -8.84 8.06 -8.33
C GLY A 105 -10.10 8.90 -8.21
N GLU A 106 -11.13 8.33 -7.59
CA GLU A 106 -12.38 9.05 -7.29
C GLU A 106 -12.25 9.96 -6.08
N ARG A 107 -11.24 9.71 -5.24
CA ARG A 107 -10.97 10.43 -3.99
C ARG A 107 -9.48 10.53 -3.75
N GLU A 108 -9.09 11.59 -3.07
CA GLU A 108 -7.73 11.76 -2.57
C GLU A 108 -7.45 10.79 -1.42
N ARG A 109 -6.48 9.88 -1.59
CA ARG A 109 -6.08 8.94 -0.55
C ARG A 109 -4.73 8.27 -0.84
N ILE A 110 -4.12 7.75 0.21
CA ILE A 110 -3.01 6.80 0.09
C ILE A 110 -3.56 5.39 0.36
N VAL A 111 -3.33 4.47 -0.57
CA VAL A 111 -3.69 3.05 -0.44
C VAL A 111 -2.40 2.26 -0.32
N ILE A 112 -2.29 1.44 0.72
CA ILE A 112 -1.13 0.62 1.01
C ILE A 112 -1.59 -0.82 1.08
N LEU A 113 -1.00 -1.68 0.26
CA LEU A 113 -1.22 -3.13 0.31
C LEU A 113 0.07 -3.82 0.68
N VAL A 114 0.04 -4.62 1.73
CA VAL A 114 1.18 -5.42 2.18
C VAL A 114 0.85 -6.90 2.10
N ARG A 115 1.68 -7.64 1.37
CA ARG A 115 1.52 -9.07 1.13
C ARG A 115 2.76 -9.81 1.56
N LYS A 116 2.60 -10.85 2.37
CA LYS A 116 3.68 -11.80 2.60
C LYS A 116 3.88 -12.63 1.35
N MET A 117 5.11 -12.69 0.86
CA MET A 117 5.47 -13.51 -0.29
C MET A 117 5.64 -14.95 0.22
N SER A 118 4.88 -15.89 -0.36
CA SER A 118 5.15 -17.32 -0.17
C SER A 118 6.45 -17.70 -0.88
N GLU A 119 7.16 -18.72 -0.38
CA GLU A 119 8.41 -19.23 -0.97
C GLU A 119 8.28 -19.59 -2.47
N ALA A 120 7.07 -19.86 -2.96
CA ALA A 120 6.75 -19.91 -4.39
C ALA A 120 6.71 -18.49 -5.00
N GLY A 121 7.89 -17.90 -5.16
CA GLY A 121 8.07 -16.54 -5.63
C GLY A 121 7.43 -16.24 -7.00
N PHE A 122 6.90 -15.02 -7.07
CA PHE A 122 6.78 -14.19 -8.28
C PHE A 122 5.93 -14.73 -9.44
N ASP A 123 4.60 -14.71 -9.29
CA ASP A 123 3.71 -14.76 -10.45
C ASP A 123 3.59 -13.36 -11.09
N ALA A 124 4.48 -13.08 -12.04
CA ALA A 124 4.48 -11.87 -12.88
C ALA A 124 3.18 -11.68 -13.69
N ALA A 125 2.27 -12.67 -13.68
CA ALA A 125 1.00 -12.65 -14.39
C ALA A 125 -0.05 -11.67 -13.84
N SER A 126 0.11 -11.19 -12.60
CA SER A 126 -0.86 -10.26 -11.98
C SER A 126 -0.68 -8.78 -12.35
N ALA A 127 0.44 -8.41 -13.00
CA ALA A 127 0.75 -7.02 -13.37
C ALA A 127 0.45 -6.67 -14.85
N GLY A 128 -0.23 -7.55 -15.60
CA GLY A 128 -0.37 -7.42 -17.05
C GLY A 128 -1.73 -7.85 -17.61
N ALA A 129 -2.83 -7.33 -17.08
CA ALA A 129 -4.16 -7.52 -17.67
C ALA A 129 -4.76 -6.21 -18.20
N SER A 130 -4.00 -5.47 -19.01
CA SER A 130 -4.58 -4.50 -19.95
C SER A 130 -3.62 -4.21 -21.11
N SER A 131 -3.56 -5.14 -22.07
CA SER A 131 -3.28 -4.86 -23.50
C SER A 131 -3.23 -6.18 -24.25
N ARG A 132 -4.39 -6.67 -24.71
CA ARG A 132 -4.44 -7.56 -25.87
C ARG A 132 -4.75 -6.71 -27.09
N LEU A 133 -3.73 -6.04 -27.63
CA LEU A 133 -3.78 -5.62 -29.02
C LEU A 133 -3.51 -6.83 -29.93
N ARG A 134 -4.47 -7.03 -30.82
CA ARG A 134 -4.59 -8.09 -31.81
C ARG A 134 -3.37 -8.10 -32.74
N ARG A 135 -2.79 -9.27 -33.02
CA ARG A 135 -1.97 -9.47 -34.22
C ARG A 135 -2.89 -9.52 -35.45
N PRO A 136 -2.56 -8.87 -36.58
CA PRO A 136 -3.26 -9.11 -37.84
C PRO A 136 -2.85 -10.48 -38.41
N LEU A 137 -3.80 -11.13 -39.09
CA LEU A 137 -3.55 -12.31 -39.90
C LEU A 137 -2.55 -11.98 -41.01
N GLN A 138 -1.55 -12.83 -41.20
CA GLN A 138 -0.75 -12.86 -42.43
C GLN A 138 -1.52 -13.69 -43.48
N THR A 139 -1.60 -13.15 -44.69
CA THR A 139 -2.11 -13.82 -45.90
C THR A 139 -0.98 -14.60 -46.56
#